data_AF-C2KKG0-F1
#
_entry.id   AF-C2KKG0-F1
#
_cell.length_a   1.000
_cell.length_b   1.000
_cell.length_c   1.000
_cell.angle_alpha   90.00
_cell.angle_beta   90.00
_cell.angle_gamma   90.00
#
_symmetry.space_group_name_H-M   'P 1'
#
loop_
_entity.id
_entity.type
_entity.pdbx_description
1 polymer ?
#
loop_
_entity_poly.entity_id
_entity_poly.type
_entity_poly.pdbx_seq_one_letter_code
_entity_poly.pdbx_strand_id
1 'polypeptide(L)' 'IPKIMVTDGPSGLRKQASSADALGLNQSVEAIAFPSSALMASSFNVDMLYELG' A
#
# COMPACT_ATOMS: atom_id res chain seq x y z
N ILE A 1 11.57 -9.48 -22.26
CA ILE A 1 10.75 -9.87 -21.08
C ILE A 1 10.17 -8.57 -20.50
N PRO A 2 8.85 -8.46 -20.29
CA PRO A 2 8.24 -7.27 -19.72
C PRO A 2 8.69 -7.05 -18.28
N LYS A 3 8.82 -5.78 -17.87
CA LYS A 3 9.14 -5.42 -16.49
C LYS A 3 7.84 -5.46 -15.67
N ILE A 4 7.92 -6.01 -14.47
CA ILE A 4 6.83 -6.01 -13.48
C ILE A 4 7.24 -5.08 -12.35
N MET A 5 6.33 -4.19 -11.95
CA MET A 5 6.52 -3.30 -10.81
C MET A 5 5.85 -3.93 -9.59
N VAL A 6 6.58 -3.96 -8.47
CA VAL A 6 6.11 -4.45 -7.18
C VAL A 6 6.38 -3.37 -6.15
N THR A 7 5.50 -3.25 -5.17
CA THR A 7 5.60 -2.27 -4.10
C THR A 7 4.90 -2.80 -2.85
N ASP A 8 5.23 -2.24 -1.69
CA ASP A 8 4.66 -2.67 -0.42
C ASP A 8 3.21 -2.23 -0.24
N GLY A 9 2.48 -2.90 0.65
CA GLY A 9 1.17 -2.39 1.05
C GLY A 9 0.21 -3.29 1.82
N PRO A 10 0.52 -3.84 3.01
CA PRO A 10 -0.49 -4.56 3.79
C PRO A 10 -1.67 -3.68 4.26
N SER A 11 -1.54 -2.35 4.15
CA SER A 11 -2.57 -1.39 4.55
C SER A 11 -2.73 -0.26 3.52
N GLY A 12 -2.62 -0.61 2.24
CA GLY A 12 -2.71 0.33 1.11
C GLY A 12 -1.40 0.47 0.34
N LEU A 13 -1.48 1.03 -0.87
CA LEU A 13 -0.38 1.13 -1.82
C LEU A 13 0.74 2.05 -1.33
N ARG A 14 2.00 1.58 -1.29
CA ARG A 14 3.17 2.40 -0.93
C ARG A 14 4.15 2.59 -2.10
N LYS A 15 3.68 3.19 -3.19
CA LYS A 15 4.48 3.45 -4.39
C LYS A 15 5.17 4.82 -4.33
N GLN A 16 6.48 4.86 -4.58
CA GLN A 16 7.25 6.10 -4.72
C GLN A 16 6.90 6.84 -6.02
N ALA A 17 6.72 8.16 -5.94
CA ALA A 17 6.66 9.03 -7.11
C ALA A 17 8.04 9.09 -7.82
N SER A 18 8.03 9.39 -9.12
CA SER A 18 9.19 9.26 -10.04
C SER A 18 10.52 9.89 -9.55
N SER A 19 11.62 9.34 -10.10
CA SER A 19 13.05 9.73 -10.05
C SER A 19 13.50 10.69 -8.94
N ALA A 20 13.86 10.06 -7.82
CA ALA A 20 14.93 10.39 -6.87
C ALA A 20 15.52 11.82 -6.90
N ASP A 21 15.32 12.53 -5.80
CA ASP A 21 16.39 13.37 -5.25
C ASP A 21 17.49 12.44 -4.67
N ALA A 22 18.76 12.84 -4.80
CA ALA A 22 19.94 12.06 -4.39
C ALA A 22 19.95 11.69 -2.89
N LEU A 23 19.04 12.28 -2.12
CA LEU A 23 18.81 12.05 -0.69
C LEU A 23 17.86 10.89 -0.38
N GLY A 24 17.21 10.28 -1.39
CA GLY A 24 16.35 9.10 -1.22
C GLY A 24 14.99 9.36 -0.55
N LEU A 25 14.64 10.63 -0.31
CA LEU A 25 13.38 11.05 0.32
C LEU A 25 12.30 11.28 -0.75
N ASN A 26 11.78 10.20 -1.33
CA ASN A 26 10.70 10.30 -2.32
C ASN A 26 9.33 10.35 -1.64
N GLN A 27 8.48 11.27 -2.09
CA GLN A 27 7.07 11.26 -1.76
C GLN A 27 6.39 10.03 -2.37
N SER A 28 5.44 9.44 -1.64
CA SER A 28 4.58 8.42 -2.23
C SER A 28 3.58 9.07 -3.18
N VAL A 29 3.12 8.31 -4.18
CA VAL A 29 1.89 8.69 -4.88
C VAL A 29 0.75 8.71 -3.87
N GLU A 30 -0.22 9.62 -4.07
CA GLU A 30 -1.40 9.67 -3.22
C GLU A 30 -2.19 8.35 -3.32
N ALA A 31 -2.55 7.79 -2.16
CA ALA A 31 -3.26 6.53 -2.04
C ALA A 31 -4.04 6.49 -0.72
N ILE A 32 -5.01 5.58 -0.63
CA ILE A 32 -5.78 5.35 0.60
C ILE A 32 -4.89 4.62 1.61
N ALA A 33 -4.77 5.18 2.82
CA ALA A 33 -4.15 4.52 3.96
C ALA A 33 -5.23 3.81 4.78
N PHE A 34 -5.33 2.51 4.62
CA PHE A 34 -6.30 1.69 5.36
C PHE A 34 -5.84 1.46 6.80
N PRO A 35 -6.76 1.17 7.73
CA PRO A 35 -6.43 0.64 9.05
C PRO A 35 -5.43 -0.53 8.99
N SER A 36 -4.57 -0.63 10.00
CA SER A 36 -3.60 -1.72 10.10
C SER A 36 -4.28 -3.08 10.14
N SER A 37 -3.59 -4.13 9.72
CA SER A 37 -4.13 -5.49 9.71
C SER A 37 -4.63 -5.95 11.10
N ALA A 38 -4.02 -5.46 12.18
CA ALA A 38 -4.49 -5.74 13.54
C ALA A 38 -5.86 -5.14 13.83
N LEU A 39 -6.12 -3.90 13.41
CA LEU A 39 -7.43 -3.26 13.56
C LEU A 39 -8.46 -3.88 12.61
N MET A 40 -8.06 -4.20 11.38
CA MET A 40 -8.91 -4.92 10.43
C MET A 40 -9.34 -6.30 10.95
N ALA A 41 -8.42 -7.05 11.57
CA ALA A 41 -8.73 -8.35 12.17
C ALA A 41 -9.75 -8.26 13.32
N SER A 42 -9.75 -7.15 14.07
CA SER A 42 -10.73 -6.90 15.14
C SER A 42 -12.18 -6.76 14.63
N SER A 43 -12.39 -6.63 13.32
CA SER A 43 -13.74 -6.66 12.74
C SER A 43 -14.37 -8.06 12.70
N PHE A 44 -13.55 -9.12 12.71
CA PHE A 44 -13.97 -10.51 12.47
C PHE A 44 -14.84 -10.69 11.22
N ASN A 45 -14.71 -9.79 10.23
CA ASN A 45 -15.52 -9.78 9.02
C ASN A 45 -14.66 -10.16 7.79
N VAL A 46 -14.80 -11.41 7.37
CA VAL A 46 -14.07 -11.96 6.21
C VAL A 46 -14.52 -11.37 4.88
N ASP A 47 -15.81 -11.05 4.74
CA ASP A 47 -16.35 -10.48 3.51
C ASP A 47 -15.86 -9.04 3.31
N MET A 48 -15.78 -8.26 4.39
CA MET A 48 -15.20 -6.91 4.38
C MET A 48 -13.70 -6.93 4.05
N LEU A 49 -12.95 -7.92 4.57
CA LEU A 49 -11.54 -8.09 4.23
C LEU A 49 -11.33 -8.46 2.77
N TYR A 50 -12.27 -9.20 2.17
CA TYR A 50 -12.26 -9.50 0.75
C TYR A 50 -12.54 -8.26 -0.10
N GLU A 51 -13.49 -7.41 0.32
CA GLU A 51 -13.80 -6.15 -0.37
C GLU A 51 -12.67 -5.10 -0.26
N LEU A 52 -11.86 -5.16 0.81
CA LEU A 52 -10.71 -4.29 1.02
C LEU A 52 -9.57 -4.52 0.01
N GLY A 53 -9.34 -5.78 -0.39
CA GLY A 53 -8.20 -6.22 -1.21
C GLY A 53 -8.33 -5.85 -2.67
#